data_AF-A0A2P9H417-F1
#
_entry.id   AF-A0A2P9H417-F1
#
_cell.length_a   1.000
_cell.length_b   1.000
_cell.length_c   1.000
_cell.angle_alpha   90.00
_cell.angle_beta   90.00
_cell.angle_gamma   90.00
#
_symmetry.space_group_name_H-M   'P 1'
#
loop_
_entity.id
_entity.type
_entity.pdbx_description
1 polymer ?
#
loop_
_entity_poly.entity_id
_entity_poly.type
_entity_poly.pdbx_seq_one_letter_code
_entity_poly.pdbx_strand_id
1 'polypeptide(L)'
;MLAHKKNRAVHVGSHVTLIFEDEITIRYQVQEMLHIEKTFEEQGIRDELDAYNPLIPDGTNLKATMMIEYEDPEERARELARLIGIENRVYVQVEGMERCYAIADEDLARENEQKTSSVHFLRFEFPAAAIAGFRSGRSVAIGVDHPNYRARVEAIATEVRDSLAKDFA
;
A
#
# COMPACT_ATOMS: atom_id res chain seq x y z
N MET A 1 -7.92 -14.97 -8.25
CA MET A 1 -6.83 -13.99 -8.15
C MET A 1 -7.18 -12.64 -8.78
N LEU A 2 -7.51 -12.53 -10.09
CA LEU A 2 -7.92 -11.24 -10.68
C LEU A 2 -9.09 -10.53 -9.96
N ALA A 3 -10.15 -11.27 -9.63
CA ALA A 3 -11.29 -10.70 -8.90
C ALA A 3 -10.93 -10.26 -7.46
N HIS A 4 -9.95 -10.94 -6.83
CA HIS A 4 -9.44 -10.57 -5.51
C HIS A 4 -8.64 -9.28 -5.59
N LYS A 5 -7.63 -9.23 -6.48
CA LYS A 5 -6.79 -8.04 -6.70
C LYS A 5 -7.60 -6.79 -7.05
N LYS A 6 -8.72 -6.93 -7.79
CA LYS A 6 -9.61 -5.81 -8.11
C LYS A 6 -10.11 -5.07 -6.87
N ASN A 7 -10.40 -5.80 -5.79
CA ASN A 7 -10.91 -5.23 -4.54
C ASN A 7 -9.79 -4.80 -3.58
N ARG A 8 -8.53 -4.88 -4.02
CA ARG A 8 -7.35 -4.49 -3.25
C ARG A 8 -6.68 -3.22 -3.81
N ALA A 9 -7.10 -2.73 -4.98
CA ALA A 9 -6.49 -1.57 -5.61
C ALA A 9 -7.35 -0.31 -5.47
N VAL A 10 -6.70 0.81 -5.13
CA VAL A 10 -7.33 2.14 -5.05
C VAL A 10 -6.46 3.17 -5.78
N HIS A 11 -7.02 3.81 -6.81
CA HIS A 11 -6.39 4.94 -7.47
C HIS A 11 -6.65 6.23 -6.68
N VAL A 12 -5.61 6.99 -6.39
CA VAL A 12 -5.66 8.22 -5.58
C VAL A 12 -5.14 9.37 -6.42
N GLY A 13 -6.04 10.00 -7.19
CA GLY A 13 -5.67 10.98 -8.20
C GLY A 13 -5.18 10.33 -9.49
N SER A 14 -4.30 11.01 -10.22
CA SER A 14 -3.90 10.60 -11.57
C SER A 14 -2.70 9.67 -11.64
N HIS A 15 -1.81 9.71 -10.65
CA HIS A 15 -0.49 9.05 -10.73
C HIS A 15 -0.19 8.12 -9.56
N VAL A 16 -1.08 8.02 -8.57
CA VAL A 16 -0.86 7.17 -7.39
C VAL A 16 -1.88 6.03 -7.39
N THR A 17 -1.36 4.81 -7.31
CA THR A 17 -2.15 3.60 -7.11
C THR A 17 -1.69 2.94 -5.80
N LEU A 18 -2.63 2.64 -4.90
CA LEU A 18 -2.38 1.84 -3.70
C LEU A 18 -2.91 0.43 -3.92
N ILE A 19 -2.06 -0.56 -3.77
CA ILE A 19 -2.42 -1.98 -3.80
C ILE A 19 -2.30 -2.48 -2.36
N PHE A 20 -3.43 -2.69 -1.70
CA PHE A 20 -3.47 -3.23 -0.34
C PHE A 20 -3.13 -4.71 -0.36
N GLU A 21 -2.13 -5.10 0.42
CA GLU A 21 -1.60 -6.46 0.43
C GLU A 21 -2.29 -7.31 1.50
N ASP A 22 -2.49 -8.59 1.23
CA ASP A 22 -2.96 -9.60 2.18
C ASP A 22 -2.26 -10.94 1.96
N GLU A 23 -2.54 -11.92 2.81
CA GLU A 23 -1.96 -13.26 2.72
C GLU A 23 -2.11 -13.88 1.32
N ILE A 24 -3.24 -13.60 0.64
CA ILE A 24 -3.50 -14.16 -0.68
C ILE A 24 -2.63 -13.44 -1.71
N THR A 25 -2.59 -12.10 -1.74
CA THR A 25 -1.79 -11.35 -2.72
C THR A 25 -0.30 -11.66 -2.58
N ILE A 26 0.20 -11.70 -1.34
CA ILE A 26 1.60 -11.99 -1.04
C ILE A 26 1.97 -13.43 -1.38
N ARG A 27 1.15 -14.41 -1.00
CA ARG A 27 1.42 -15.82 -1.37
C ARG A 27 1.53 -16.00 -2.87
N TYR A 28 0.69 -15.30 -3.66
CA TYR A 28 0.80 -15.34 -5.11
C TYR A 28 2.09 -14.68 -5.62
N GLN A 29 2.47 -13.51 -5.10
CA GLN A 29 3.73 -12.85 -5.50
C GLN A 29 4.95 -13.74 -5.22
N VAL A 30 5.05 -14.32 -4.03
CA VAL A 30 6.14 -15.25 -3.68
C VAL A 30 6.17 -16.46 -4.62
N GLN A 31 5.01 -17.06 -4.91
CA GLN A 31 4.94 -18.20 -5.83
C GLN A 31 5.34 -17.83 -7.27
N GLU A 32 4.95 -16.65 -7.75
CA GLU A 32 5.33 -16.16 -9.08
C GLU A 32 6.84 -15.90 -9.16
N MET A 33 7.45 -15.28 -8.14
CA MET A 33 8.88 -15.03 -8.07
C MET A 33 9.69 -16.33 -8.07
N LEU A 34 9.37 -17.27 -7.17
CA LEU A 34 10.03 -18.57 -7.11
C LEU A 34 9.92 -19.34 -8.43
N HIS A 35 8.79 -19.21 -9.14
CA HIS A 35 8.61 -19.85 -10.45
C HIS A 35 9.47 -19.22 -11.55
N ILE A 36 9.49 -17.89 -11.63
CA ILE A 36 10.28 -17.15 -12.64
C ILE A 36 11.77 -17.41 -12.45
N GLU A 37 12.24 -17.35 -11.20
CA GLU A 37 13.64 -17.51 -10.85
C GLU A 37 14.09 -18.97 -10.82
N LYS A 38 13.14 -19.91 -10.83
CA LYS A 38 13.38 -21.36 -10.69
C LYS A 38 14.14 -21.69 -9.39
N THR A 39 13.78 -21.00 -8.32
CA THR A 39 14.34 -21.15 -6.98
C THR A 39 13.63 -22.30 -6.28
N PHE A 40 14.37 -23.35 -5.92
CA PHE A 40 13.79 -24.57 -5.31
C PHE A 40 14.48 -24.95 -3.99
N GLU A 41 15.61 -24.34 -3.70
CA GLU A 41 16.35 -24.50 -2.46
C GLU A 41 15.64 -23.81 -1.29
N GLU A 42 15.69 -24.47 -0.13
CA GLU A 42 15.01 -23.99 1.08
C GLU A 42 15.44 -22.59 1.48
N GLN A 43 16.73 -22.24 1.32
CA GLN A 43 17.22 -20.91 1.69
C GLN A 43 16.63 -19.82 0.79
N GLY A 44 16.63 -20.01 -0.53
CA GLY A 44 16.04 -19.03 -1.45
C GLY A 44 14.53 -18.87 -1.24
N ILE A 45 13.82 -19.95 -0.91
CA ILE A 45 12.40 -19.86 -0.52
C ILE A 45 12.21 -19.03 0.75
N ARG A 46 13.06 -19.24 1.76
CA ARG A 46 13.00 -18.46 3.01
C ARG A 46 13.31 -16.99 2.77
N ASP A 47 14.32 -16.69 1.94
CA ASP A 47 14.72 -15.32 1.62
C ASP A 47 13.56 -14.56 0.95
N GLU A 48 12.83 -15.19 0.01
CA GLU A 48 11.62 -14.62 -0.60
C GLU A 48 10.49 -14.43 0.43
N LEU A 49 10.24 -15.43 1.28
CA LEU A 49 9.22 -15.31 2.32
C LEU A 49 9.55 -14.16 3.28
N ASP A 50 10.79 -14.05 3.73
CA ASP A 50 11.24 -13.01 4.66
C ASP A 50 11.14 -11.61 4.03
N ALA A 51 11.33 -11.50 2.70
CA ALA A 51 11.17 -10.23 1.99
C ALA A 51 9.70 -9.78 1.89
N TYR A 52 8.75 -10.70 1.67
CA TYR A 52 7.35 -10.34 1.42
C TYR A 52 6.42 -10.50 2.63
N ASN A 53 6.72 -11.36 3.61
CA ASN A 53 5.91 -11.52 4.82
C ASN A 53 5.64 -10.21 5.58
N PRO A 54 6.58 -9.24 5.65
CA PRO A 54 6.32 -7.93 6.27
C PRO A 54 5.15 -7.16 5.64
N LEU A 55 4.74 -7.50 4.42
CA LEU A 55 3.59 -6.90 3.72
C LEU A 55 2.25 -7.56 4.08
N ILE A 56 2.23 -8.59 4.91
CA ILE A 56 0.99 -9.21 5.39
C ILE A 56 0.48 -8.41 6.62
N PRO A 57 -0.80 -7.97 6.62
CA PRO A 57 -1.41 -7.33 7.79
C PRO A 57 -1.38 -8.21 9.04
N ASP A 58 -1.19 -7.61 10.22
CA ASP A 58 -1.06 -8.34 11.50
C ASP A 58 -2.34 -8.34 12.36
N GLY A 59 -3.43 -7.80 11.86
CA GLY A 59 -4.71 -7.69 12.57
C GLY A 59 -5.00 -6.30 13.13
N THR A 60 -4.02 -5.40 13.22
CA THR A 60 -4.19 -4.02 13.69
C THR A 60 -3.81 -2.95 12.67
N ASN A 61 -3.16 -3.36 11.59
CA ASN A 61 -2.80 -2.49 10.48
C ASN A 61 -3.32 -2.96 9.14
N LEU A 62 -3.21 -2.08 8.15
CA LEU A 62 -3.26 -2.42 6.74
C LEU A 62 -1.87 -2.21 6.13
N LYS A 63 -1.53 -3.03 5.14
CA LYS A 63 -0.29 -2.94 4.38
C LYS A 63 -0.63 -2.63 2.93
N ALA A 64 0.15 -1.79 2.28
CA ALA A 64 -0.06 -1.46 0.87
C ALA A 64 1.25 -1.21 0.13
N THR A 65 1.30 -1.68 -1.12
CA THR A 65 2.28 -1.25 -2.11
C THR A 65 1.75 -0.01 -2.81
N MET A 66 2.44 1.12 -2.67
CA MET A 66 2.16 2.35 -3.41
C MET A 66 2.97 2.37 -4.69
N MET A 67 2.32 2.67 -5.81
CA MET A 67 2.96 2.88 -7.11
C MET A 67 2.73 4.32 -7.57
N ILE A 68 3.80 4.96 -8.04
CA ILE A 68 3.78 6.27 -8.69
C ILE A 68 4.07 6.09 -10.18
N GLU A 69 3.07 6.36 -11.01
CA GLU A 69 3.06 5.97 -12.42
C GLU A 69 3.03 7.20 -13.34
N TYR A 70 4.07 7.31 -14.16
CA TYR A 70 4.21 8.28 -15.25
C TYR A 70 4.71 7.52 -16.49
N GLU A 71 4.02 7.70 -17.61
CA GLU A 71 4.33 6.98 -18.86
C GLU A 71 5.67 7.41 -19.45
N ASP A 72 5.95 8.71 -19.44
CA ASP A 72 7.19 9.27 -19.97
C ASP A 72 8.34 9.16 -18.95
N PRO A 73 9.49 8.56 -19.31
CA PRO A 73 10.60 8.40 -18.38
C PRO A 73 11.22 9.71 -17.89
N GLU A 74 11.25 10.77 -18.71
CA GLU A 74 11.81 12.06 -18.30
C GLU A 74 10.86 12.78 -17.35
N GLU A 75 9.56 12.75 -17.63
CA GLU A 75 8.52 13.23 -16.73
C GLU A 75 8.56 12.51 -15.40
N ARG A 76 8.59 11.18 -15.42
CA ARG A 76 8.72 10.36 -14.21
C ARG A 76 9.91 10.79 -13.36
N ALA A 77 11.08 10.98 -13.96
CA ALA A 77 12.27 11.39 -13.22
C ALA A 77 12.12 12.78 -12.58
N ARG A 78 11.54 13.75 -13.32
CA ARG A 78 11.27 15.10 -12.79
C ARG A 78 10.25 15.08 -11.66
N GLU A 79 9.16 14.34 -11.82
CA GLU A 79 8.08 14.32 -10.83
C GLU A 79 8.51 13.55 -9.57
N LEU A 80 9.22 12.42 -9.69
CA LEU A 80 9.77 11.73 -8.51
C LEU A 80 10.75 12.60 -7.69
N ALA A 81 11.47 13.52 -8.33
CA ALA A 81 12.29 14.50 -7.62
C ALA A 81 11.45 15.57 -6.89
N ARG A 82 10.24 15.89 -7.39
CA ARG A 82 9.31 16.84 -6.74
C ARG A 82 8.46 16.18 -5.66
N LEU A 83 8.28 14.87 -5.73
CA LEU A 83 7.45 14.08 -4.82
C LEU A 83 8.23 13.46 -3.65
N ILE A 84 9.43 13.95 -3.35
CA ILE A 84 10.21 13.50 -2.19
C ILE A 84 9.36 13.62 -0.91
N GLY A 85 9.17 12.51 -0.20
CA GLY A 85 8.40 12.45 1.03
C GLY A 85 6.89 12.25 0.83
N ILE A 86 6.41 12.02 -0.40
CA ILE A 86 5.01 11.74 -0.70
C ILE A 86 4.47 10.54 0.09
N GLU A 87 5.28 9.50 0.28
CA GLU A 87 4.97 8.26 0.98
C GLU A 87 4.53 8.53 2.44
N ASN A 88 5.10 9.56 3.08
CA ASN A 88 4.78 9.96 4.45
C ASN A 88 3.49 10.82 4.53
N ARG A 89 2.91 11.18 3.39
CA ARG A 89 1.71 12.04 3.29
C ARG A 89 0.48 11.29 2.81
N VAL A 90 0.59 9.97 2.63
CA VAL A 90 -0.53 9.08 2.35
C VAL A 90 -1.27 8.79 3.65
N TYR A 91 -2.61 8.81 3.62
CA TYR A 91 -3.44 8.52 4.78
C TYR A 91 -4.72 7.77 4.43
N VAL A 92 -5.23 7.05 5.43
CA VAL A 92 -6.57 6.47 5.45
C VAL A 92 -7.38 7.15 6.55
N GLN A 93 -8.65 7.45 6.28
CA GLN A 93 -9.52 8.13 7.23
C GLN A 93 -10.89 7.45 7.28
N VAL A 94 -11.22 6.89 8.44
CA VAL A 94 -12.58 6.42 8.72
C VAL A 94 -13.47 7.61 9.09
N GLU A 95 -14.72 7.59 8.62
CA GLU A 95 -15.68 8.64 8.90
C GLU A 95 -15.79 8.96 10.40
N GLY A 96 -15.67 10.25 10.71
CA GLY A 96 -15.72 10.78 12.07
C GLY A 96 -14.44 10.54 12.89
N MET A 97 -13.34 10.13 12.27
CA MET A 97 -12.06 9.87 12.94
C MET A 97 -10.91 10.67 12.34
N GLU A 98 -9.80 10.70 13.08
CA GLU A 98 -8.55 11.29 12.62
C GLU A 98 -7.93 10.46 11.48
N ARG A 99 -7.02 11.10 10.74
CA ARG A 99 -6.27 10.46 9.65
C ARG A 99 -5.21 9.54 10.23
N CYS A 100 -5.17 8.31 9.75
CA CYS A 100 -4.09 7.37 9.99
C CYS A 100 -3.09 7.51 8.83
N TYR A 101 -1.97 8.18 9.07
CA TYR A 101 -0.91 8.36 8.07
C TYR A 101 -0.08 7.09 7.92
N ALA A 102 0.45 6.88 6.72
CA ALA A 102 1.34 5.77 6.43
C ALA A 102 2.67 5.89 7.19
N ILE A 103 3.20 4.76 7.60
CA ILE A 103 4.59 4.55 7.98
C ILE A 103 5.22 3.81 6.82
N ALA A 104 6.17 4.44 6.14
CA ALA A 104 6.70 3.97 4.87
C ALA A 104 8.09 3.35 5.00
N ASP A 105 8.35 2.33 4.17
CA ASP A 105 9.66 1.78 3.85
C ASP A 105 10.51 1.37 5.07
N GLU A 106 9.85 0.84 6.12
CA GLU A 106 10.51 0.40 7.36
C GLU A 106 11.56 -0.69 7.14
N ASP A 107 11.37 -1.48 6.07
CA ASP A 107 12.20 -2.63 5.71
C ASP A 107 13.25 -2.31 4.63
N LEU A 108 13.30 -1.06 4.13
CA LEU A 108 14.27 -0.63 3.13
C LEU A 108 15.37 0.25 3.75
N ALA A 109 16.63 -0.07 3.49
CA ALA A 109 17.74 0.84 3.76
C ALA A 109 17.58 2.08 2.86
N ARG A 110 17.47 3.28 3.46
CA ARG A 110 17.21 4.54 2.74
C ARG A 110 18.13 4.70 1.53
N GLU A 111 17.55 4.69 0.33
CA GLU A 111 18.28 4.97 -0.91
C GLU A 111 18.05 6.40 -1.38
N ASN A 112 19.13 7.19 -1.30
CA ASN A 112 19.41 8.43 -2.04
C ASN A 112 18.48 9.65 -1.83
N GLU A 113 19.06 10.76 -1.37
CA GLU A 113 18.37 12.03 -1.07
C GLU A 113 17.89 12.82 -2.31
N GLN A 114 18.14 12.32 -3.52
CA GLN A 114 17.94 13.08 -4.76
C GLN A 114 16.55 12.92 -5.41
N LYS A 115 15.87 11.78 -5.20
CA LYS A 115 14.55 11.48 -5.76
C LYS A 115 13.86 10.40 -4.95
N THR A 116 12.52 10.39 -4.93
CA THR A 116 11.77 9.30 -4.31
C THR A 116 11.68 8.06 -5.22
N SER A 117 11.36 6.91 -4.63
CA SER A 117 11.09 5.67 -5.37
C SER A 117 9.75 5.74 -6.11
N SER A 118 9.61 5.02 -7.23
CA SER A 118 8.29 4.84 -7.85
C SER A 118 7.43 3.81 -7.12
N VAL A 119 8.02 3.05 -6.18
CA VAL A 119 7.34 2.03 -5.39
C VAL A 119 7.70 2.22 -3.92
N HIS A 120 6.68 2.25 -3.05
CA HIS A 120 6.84 2.35 -1.60
C HIS A 120 6.01 1.28 -0.88
N PHE A 121 6.51 0.79 0.25
CA PHE A 121 5.77 -0.11 1.12
C PHE A 121 5.21 0.66 2.31
N LEU A 122 3.90 0.64 2.46
CA LEU A 122 3.18 1.44 3.44
C LEU A 122 2.53 0.55 4.48
N ARG A 123 2.67 0.91 5.76
CA ARG A 123 1.87 0.40 6.87
C ARG A 123 0.97 1.50 7.42
N PHE A 124 -0.30 1.20 7.60
CA PHE A 124 -1.26 2.07 8.25
C PHE A 124 -1.68 1.43 9.58
N GLU A 125 -1.24 2.00 10.69
CA GLU A 125 -1.61 1.53 12.02
C GLU A 125 -2.95 2.16 12.44
N PHE A 126 -3.90 1.34 12.91
CA PHE A 126 -5.24 1.82 13.25
C PHE A 126 -5.54 1.68 14.75
N PRO A 127 -6.10 2.73 15.39
CA PRO A 127 -6.66 2.57 16.73
C PRO A 127 -7.90 1.68 16.69
N ALA A 128 -8.21 1.02 17.81
CA ALA A 128 -9.36 0.12 17.94
C ALA A 128 -10.70 0.77 17.51
N ALA A 129 -10.87 2.07 17.76
CA ALA A 129 -12.04 2.81 17.31
C ALA A 129 -12.19 2.84 15.78
N ALA A 130 -11.07 3.03 15.04
CA ALA A 130 -11.04 3.03 13.58
C ALA A 130 -11.37 1.65 13.01
N ILE A 131 -10.80 0.59 13.59
CA ILE A 131 -11.09 -0.79 13.22
C ILE A 131 -12.59 -1.09 13.41
N ALA A 132 -13.17 -0.69 14.54
CA ALA A 132 -14.61 -0.84 14.78
C ALA A 132 -15.43 -0.06 13.74
N GLY A 133 -14.99 1.13 13.35
CA GLY A 133 -15.60 1.93 12.28
C GLY A 133 -15.59 1.21 10.93
N PHE A 134 -14.46 0.63 10.52
CA PHE A 134 -14.36 -0.23 9.33
C PHE A 134 -15.38 -1.37 9.36
N ARG A 135 -15.40 -2.13 10.45
CA ARG A 135 -16.30 -3.30 10.62
C ARG A 135 -17.78 -2.92 10.63
N SER A 136 -18.11 -1.73 11.14
CA SER A 136 -19.48 -1.22 11.14
C SER A 136 -19.92 -0.66 9.79
N GLY A 137 -19.04 -0.68 8.77
CA GLY A 137 -19.35 -0.20 7.43
C GLY A 137 -19.42 1.32 7.33
N ARG A 138 -18.65 2.06 8.14
CA ARG A 138 -18.48 3.51 7.95
C ARG A 138 -17.81 3.82 6.61
N SER A 139 -18.02 5.04 6.11
CA SER A 139 -17.28 5.50 4.94
C SER A 139 -15.78 5.57 5.26
N VAL A 140 -14.95 5.23 4.27
CA VAL A 140 -13.49 5.28 4.37
C VAL A 140 -12.96 6.09 3.21
N ALA A 141 -12.24 7.16 3.56
CA ALA A 141 -11.52 7.98 2.60
C ALA A 141 -10.05 7.59 2.58
N ILE A 142 -9.42 7.75 1.41
CA ILE A 142 -7.98 7.58 1.23
C ILE A 142 -7.45 8.81 0.50
N GLY A 143 -6.31 9.34 0.90
CA GLY A 143 -5.75 10.50 0.25
C GLY A 143 -4.26 10.67 0.42
N VAL A 144 -3.73 11.64 -0.32
CA VAL A 144 -2.37 12.15 -0.24
C VAL A 144 -2.46 13.66 -0.06
N ASP A 145 -1.77 14.22 0.94
CA ASP A 145 -1.75 15.67 1.20
C ASP A 145 -0.36 16.30 1.07
N HIS A 146 0.44 15.79 0.14
CA HIS A 146 1.76 16.29 -0.19
C HIS A 146 1.70 17.67 -0.88
N PRO A 147 2.64 18.61 -0.64
CA PRO A 147 2.62 19.94 -1.27
C PRO A 147 2.58 19.93 -2.80
N ASN A 148 3.24 18.95 -3.43
CA ASN A 148 3.26 18.77 -4.88
C ASN A 148 2.25 17.73 -5.39
N TYR A 149 1.47 17.09 -4.52
CA TYR A 149 0.45 16.11 -4.91
C TYR A 149 -0.67 16.02 -3.88
N ARG A 150 -1.84 16.57 -4.21
CA ARG A 150 -3.03 16.56 -3.35
C ARG A 150 -4.18 15.86 -4.06
N ALA A 151 -4.54 14.69 -3.58
CA ALA A 151 -5.64 13.91 -4.11
C ALA A 151 -6.36 13.17 -2.97
N ARG A 152 -7.66 12.95 -3.15
CA ARG A 152 -8.49 12.28 -2.15
C ARG A 152 -9.62 11.53 -2.85
N VAL A 153 -9.82 10.28 -2.42
CA VAL A 153 -11.03 9.51 -2.68
C VAL A 153 -11.90 9.65 -1.44
N GLU A 154 -13.03 10.34 -1.55
CA GLU A 154 -13.90 10.63 -0.39
C GLU A 154 -14.55 9.39 0.22
N ALA A 155 -14.88 8.41 -0.62
CA ALA A 155 -15.39 7.11 -0.21
C ALA A 155 -14.85 6.06 -1.17
N ILE A 156 -14.06 5.12 -0.66
CA ILE A 156 -13.67 3.93 -1.42
C ILE A 156 -14.90 3.04 -1.66
N ALA A 157 -14.85 2.23 -2.71
CA ALA A 157 -15.93 1.30 -3.01
C ALA A 157 -16.18 0.33 -1.84
N THR A 158 -17.46 0.00 -1.60
CA THR A 158 -17.89 -0.87 -0.51
C THR A 158 -17.16 -2.21 -0.53
N GLU A 159 -16.96 -2.80 -1.70
CA GLU A 159 -16.29 -4.07 -1.89
C GLU A 159 -14.81 -4.02 -1.50
N VAL A 160 -14.15 -2.86 -1.73
CA VAL A 160 -12.77 -2.62 -1.28
C VAL A 160 -12.76 -2.51 0.23
N ARG A 161 -13.58 -1.63 0.81
CA ARG A 161 -13.66 -1.45 2.27
C ARG A 161 -13.92 -2.77 2.99
N ASP A 162 -14.89 -3.55 2.52
CA ASP A 162 -15.26 -4.82 3.12
C ASP A 162 -14.18 -5.89 2.92
N SER A 163 -13.36 -5.77 1.87
CA SER A 163 -12.14 -6.57 1.72
C SER A 163 -11.10 -6.19 2.77
N LEU A 164 -10.77 -4.91 2.90
CA LEU A 164 -9.77 -4.41 3.87
C LEU A 164 -10.17 -4.69 5.31
N ALA A 165 -11.47 -4.63 5.64
CA ALA A 165 -11.96 -4.91 6.99
C ALA A 165 -11.67 -6.33 7.48
N LYS A 166 -11.41 -7.28 6.56
CA LYS A 166 -11.07 -8.67 6.88
C LYS A 166 -9.62 -8.85 7.33
N ASP A 167 -8.78 -7.85 7.10
CA ASP A 167 -7.37 -7.89 7.48
C ASP A 167 -7.16 -7.57 8.97
N PHE A 168 -8.21 -7.10 9.66
CA PHE A 168 -8.20 -6.86 11.10
C PHE A 168 -8.61 -8.10 11.90
N ALA A 169 -8.00 -8.34 13.06
CA ALA A 169 -8.23 -9.49 13.96
C ALA A 169 -9.45 -9.35 14.88
#